data_AF-Q0I1T0-F1
#
_entry.id   AF-Q0I1T0-F1
#
_cell.length_a   1.000
_cell.length_b   1.000
_cell.length_c   1.000
_cell.angle_alpha   90.00
_cell.angle_beta   90.00
_cell.angle_gamma   90.00
#
_symmetry.space_group_name_H-M   'P 1'
#
loop_
_entity.id
_entity.type
_entity.pdbx_description
1 polymer ?
#
loop_
_entity_poly.entity_id
_entity_poly.type
_entity_poly.pdbx_seq_one_letter_code
_entity_poly.pdbx_strand_id
1 'polypeptide(L)'
;MTLDSLKDELKLYKENEIGICVYAILKENLYNPMRLDIESESLNNLTSLFLTEIRDTIINRDDLSLMKLSSSDERKNAIYEYDLDIPKELSTLDFVLGNDNIGLFNLKNHDFGEIKSLIIEIGNNER
;
A
#
# COMPACT_ATOMS: atom_id res chain seq x y z
N MET A 1 -14.29 11.80 4.28
CA MET A 1 -13.23 11.94 5.31
C MET A 1 -12.70 13.39 5.31
N THR A 2 -12.02 13.89 6.35
CA THR A 2 -11.28 15.18 6.30
C THR A 2 -9.77 14.95 6.27
N LEU A 3 -8.99 15.92 5.80
CA LEU A 3 -7.52 15.80 5.79
C LEU A 3 -6.96 15.61 7.21
N ASP A 4 -7.48 16.35 8.20
CA ASP A 4 -7.05 16.20 9.59
C ASP A 4 -7.39 14.81 10.15
N SER A 5 -8.59 14.30 9.86
CA SER A 5 -8.98 12.94 10.24
C SER A 5 -8.07 11.88 9.60
N LEU A 6 -7.70 12.05 8.33
CA LEU A 6 -6.77 11.16 7.63
C LEU A 6 -5.38 11.22 8.30
N LYS A 7 -4.86 12.42 8.58
CA LYS A 7 -3.57 12.58 9.25
C LYS A 7 -3.58 11.94 10.64
N ASP A 8 -4.67 12.07 11.38
CA ASP A 8 -4.79 11.49 12.71
C ASP A 8 -4.86 9.96 12.67
N GLU A 9 -5.57 9.37 11.70
CA GLU A 9 -5.53 7.92 11.45
C GLU A 9 -4.12 7.46 11.08
N LEU A 10 -3.42 8.20 10.19
CA LEU A 10 -2.06 7.85 9.78
C LEU A 10 -1.04 7.95 10.92
N LYS A 11 -1.24 8.85 11.91
CA LYS A 11 -0.38 8.95 13.09
C LYS A 11 -0.49 7.76 14.04
N LEU A 12 -1.55 6.95 13.94
CA LEU A 12 -1.70 5.72 14.74
C LEU A 12 -0.64 4.69 14.34
N TYR A 13 -0.15 4.76 13.11
CA TYR A 13 0.91 3.92 12.63
C TYR A 13 2.27 4.32 13.24
N LYS A 14 2.74 3.54 14.23
CA LYS A 14 4.07 3.65 14.86
C LYS A 14 4.99 2.50 14.47
N GLU A 15 6.27 2.79 14.23
CA GLU A 15 7.29 1.83 13.74
C GLU A 15 7.32 0.48 14.48
N ASN A 16 7.11 0.45 15.79
CA ASN A 16 7.22 -0.76 16.60
C ASN A 16 5.92 -1.60 16.69
N GLU A 17 4.82 -1.12 16.10
CA GLU A 17 3.50 -1.75 16.19
C GLU A 17 2.97 -2.17 14.81
N ILE A 18 3.81 -2.09 13.78
CA ILE A 18 3.41 -2.27 12.37
C ILE A 18 4.14 -3.43 11.73
N GLY A 19 3.36 -4.27 11.03
CA GLY A 19 3.85 -5.24 10.07
C GLY A 19 3.72 -4.73 8.64
N ILE A 20 4.65 -5.16 7.78
CA ILE A 20 4.54 -5.01 6.34
C ILE A 20 4.51 -6.39 5.68
N CYS A 21 3.60 -6.55 4.72
CA CYS A 21 3.61 -7.65 3.77
C CYS A 21 3.74 -7.10 2.35
N VAL A 22 4.58 -7.75 1.54
CA VAL A 22 4.78 -7.37 0.14
C VAL A 22 4.29 -8.51 -0.75
N TYR A 23 3.47 -8.17 -1.74
CA TYR A 23 2.92 -9.12 -2.71
C TYR A 23 3.32 -8.71 -4.12
N ALA A 24 3.67 -9.67 -4.95
CA ALA A 24 3.95 -9.49 -6.36
C ALA A 24 2.74 -9.89 -7.20
N ILE A 25 2.37 -9.03 -8.15
CA ILE A 25 1.44 -9.34 -9.23
C ILE A 25 2.26 -9.68 -10.46
N LEU A 26 2.05 -10.86 -11.05
CA LEU A 26 2.80 -11.32 -12.22
C LEU A 26 2.10 -10.88 -13.51
N LYS A 27 2.89 -10.61 -14.57
CA LYS A 27 2.40 -10.19 -15.89
C LYS A 27 1.34 -11.13 -16.46
N GLU A 28 1.58 -12.43 -16.33
CA GLU A 28 0.71 -13.49 -16.85
C GLU A 28 -0.40 -13.89 -15.87
N ASN A 29 -0.39 -13.38 -14.63
CA ASN A 29 -1.37 -13.72 -13.61
C ASN A 29 -1.75 -12.51 -12.75
N LEU A 30 -2.55 -11.63 -13.35
CA LEU A 30 -2.93 -10.36 -12.76
C LEU A 30 -3.85 -10.47 -11.54
N TYR A 31 -4.52 -11.61 -11.33
CA TYR A 31 -5.57 -11.75 -10.30
C TYR A 31 -5.18 -12.66 -9.15
N ASN A 32 -3.97 -13.20 -9.15
CA ASN A 32 -3.47 -14.06 -8.08
C ASN A 32 -2.11 -13.55 -7.62
N PRO A 33 -2.10 -12.53 -6.74
CA PRO A 33 -0.88 -12.03 -6.11
C PRO A 33 -0.14 -13.16 -5.39
N MET A 34 1.19 -13.05 -5.29
CA MET A 34 2.03 -13.97 -4.54
C MET A 34 2.83 -13.20 -3.50
N ARG A 35 2.87 -13.68 -2.25
CA ARG A 35 3.57 -13.02 -1.16
C ARG A 35 5.09 -13.21 -1.31
N LEU A 36 5.85 -12.12 -1.24
CA LEU A 36 7.31 -12.20 -1.24
C LEU A 36 7.82 -12.74 0.10
N ASP A 37 8.78 -13.65 0.04
CA ASP A 37 9.51 -14.13 1.21
C ASP A 37 10.70 -13.18 1.47
N ILE A 38 10.48 -12.19 2.33
CA ILE A 38 11.46 -11.16 2.69
C ILE A 38 11.88 -11.40 4.14
N GLU A 39 13.19 -11.40 4.37
CA GLU A 39 13.77 -11.50 5.70
C GLU A 39 13.32 -10.35 6.63
N SER A 40 13.16 -10.65 7.92
CA SER A 40 12.61 -9.71 8.89
C SER A 40 13.38 -8.40 9.01
N GLU A 41 14.71 -8.42 8.87
CA GLU A 41 15.53 -7.20 8.89
C GLU A 41 15.19 -6.27 7.72
N SER A 42 15.06 -6.82 6.51
CA SER A 42 14.67 -6.08 5.32
C SER A 42 13.22 -5.57 5.40
N LEU A 43 12.30 -6.32 6.02
CA LEU A 43 10.94 -5.84 6.30
C LEU A 43 10.94 -4.66 7.26
N ASN A 44 11.73 -4.70 8.34
CA ASN A 44 11.83 -3.57 9.28
C ASN A 44 12.34 -2.31 8.60
N ASN A 45 13.34 -2.44 7.73
CA ASN A 45 13.87 -1.31 6.94
C ASN A 45 12.81 -0.72 6.00
N LEU A 46 12.01 -1.56 5.35
CA LEU A 46 10.88 -1.11 4.53
C LEU A 46 9.82 -0.39 5.38
N THR A 47 9.51 -0.91 6.57
CA THR A 47 8.58 -0.26 7.51
C THR A 47 9.04 1.15 7.87
N SER A 48 10.30 1.32 8.28
CA SER A 48 10.85 2.63 8.58
C SER A 48 10.84 3.57 7.37
N LEU A 49 11.12 3.06 6.17
CA LEU A 49 11.07 3.84 4.93
C LEU A 49 9.66 4.37 4.66
N PHE A 50 8.65 3.49 4.63
CA PHE A 50 7.26 3.91 4.34
C PHE A 50 6.70 4.87 5.39
N LEU A 51 6.99 4.64 6.67
CA LEU A 51 6.50 5.51 7.73
C LEU A 51 7.17 6.88 7.71
N THR A 52 8.45 6.94 7.37
CA THR A 52 9.14 8.21 7.17
C THR A 52 8.55 8.97 5.99
N GLU A 53 8.33 8.29 4.85
CA GLU A 53 7.71 8.91 3.68
C GLU A 53 6.28 9.39 3.95
N ILE A 54 5.42 8.59 4.60
CA ILE A 54 4.06 9.02 4.98
C ILE A 54 4.11 10.25 5.89
N ARG A 55 5.03 10.26 6.85
CA ARG A 55 5.21 11.38 7.78
C ARG A 55 5.59 12.65 7.03
N ASP A 56 6.57 12.57 6.15
CA ASP A 56 7.17 13.74 5.48
C ASP A 56 6.34 14.22 4.28
N THR A 57 5.65 13.31 3.59
CA THR A 57 4.84 13.63 2.40
C THR A 57 3.38 13.92 2.71
N ILE A 58 2.82 13.42 3.83
CA ILE A 58 1.41 13.58 4.18
C ILE A 58 1.23 14.28 5.52
N ILE A 59 1.74 13.71 6.61
CA ILE A 59 1.40 14.18 7.97
C ILE A 59 1.93 15.60 8.21
N ASN A 60 3.21 15.83 7.89
CA ASN A 60 3.92 17.09 8.11
C ASN A 60 3.63 18.17 7.05
N ARG A 61 2.83 17.86 6.02
CA ARG A 61 2.51 18.81 4.95
C ARG A 61 1.20 19.52 5.21
N ASP A 62 1.26 20.82 5.47
CA ASP A 62 0.09 21.65 5.72
C ASP A 62 -0.55 22.21 4.44
N ASP A 63 0.14 22.10 3.32
CA ASP A 63 -0.30 22.62 2.01
C ASP A 63 -1.06 21.58 1.16
N LEU A 64 -1.35 20.41 1.74
CA LEU A 64 -2.14 19.38 1.09
C LEU A 64 -3.62 19.71 1.11
N SER A 65 -4.31 19.31 0.06
CA SER A 65 -5.77 19.31 0.00
C SER A 65 -6.28 17.89 -0.16
N LEU A 66 -7.39 17.55 0.51
CA LEU A 66 -8.11 16.29 0.28
C LEU A 66 -9.31 16.58 -0.62
N MET A 67 -9.46 15.85 -1.72
CA MET A 67 -10.63 15.97 -2.60
C MET A 67 -10.98 14.64 -3.24
N LYS A 68 -12.20 14.55 -3.75
CA LYS A 68 -12.66 13.41 -4.54
C LYS A 68 -11.93 13.34 -5.87
N LEU A 69 -11.57 12.13 -6.29
CA LEU A 69 -10.93 11.89 -7.58
C LEU A 69 -11.83 12.34 -8.75
N SER A 70 -13.15 12.11 -8.65
CA SER A 70 -14.14 12.56 -9.64
C SER A 70 -14.21 14.08 -9.81
N SER A 71 -13.76 14.83 -8.80
CA SER A 71 -13.69 16.29 -8.78
C SER A 71 -12.27 16.81 -8.95
N SER A 72 -11.36 15.98 -9.47
CA SER A 72 -9.95 16.35 -9.66
C SER A 72 -9.81 17.56 -10.59
N ASP A 73 -8.86 18.43 -10.25
CA ASP A 73 -8.51 19.64 -10.99
C ASP A 73 -6.98 19.76 -11.13
N GLU A 74 -6.46 20.94 -11.49
CA GLU A 74 -5.03 21.17 -11.72
C GLU A 74 -4.17 21.32 -10.44
N ARG A 75 -4.74 21.09 -9.24
CA ARG A 75 -3.99 21.18 -7.98
C ARG A 75 -2.93 20.08 -7.89
N LYS A 76 -1.68 20.52 -7.64
CA LYS A 76 -0.52 19.63 -7.54
C LYS A 76 -0.38 18.95 -6.17
N ASN A 77 -0.78 19.62 -5.09
CA ASN A 77 -0.60 19.15 -3.71
C ASN A 77 -1.94 18.62 -3.18
N ALA A 78 -2.42 17.54 -3.79
CA ALA A 78 -3.72 16.95 -3.51
C ALA A 78 -3.62 15.46 -3.20
N ILE A 79 -4.30 15.03 -2.15
CA ILE A 79 -4.66 13.64 -1.90
C ILE A 79 -6.05 13.42 -2.49
N TYR A 80 -6.18 12.37 -3.29
CA TYR A 80 -7.43 12.04 -3.95
C TYR A 80 -8.14 10.89 -3.22
N GLU A 81 -9.30 11.18 -2.63
CA GLU A 81 -10.23 10.18 -2.13
C GLU A 81 -10.87 9.48 -3.34
N TYR A 82 -10.67 8.17 -3.44
CA TYR A 82 -11.19 7.37 -4.54
C TYR A 82 -12.72 7.25 -4.43
N ASP A 83 -13.45 7.75 -5.41
CA ASP A 83 -14.92 7.78 -5.41
C ASP A 83 -15.55 7.36 -6.76
N LEU A 84 -14.79 6.63 -7.56
CA LEU A 84 -15.20 6.10 -8.86
C LEU A 84 -15.39 4.57 -8.80
N ASP A 85 -15.92 3.99 -9.88
CA ASP A 85 -15.98 2.54 -10.04
C ASP A 85 -14.56 1.96 -10.01
N ILE A 86 -14.32 1.02 -9.09
CA ILE A 86 -13.00 0.40 -8.90
C ILE A 86 -12.65 -0.44 -10.15
N PRO A 87 -11.55 -0.14 -10.86
CA PRO A 87 -11.10 -0.90 -12.01
C PRO A 87 -10.81 -2.35 -11.61
N LYS A 88 -11.08 -3.27 -12.53
CA LYS A 88 -10.87 -4.71 -12.29
C LYS A 88 -9.42 -5.01 -11.90
N GLU A 89 -8.46 -4.22 -12.35
CA GLU A 89 -7.05 -4.34 -12.01
C GLU A 89 -6.79 -4.14 -10.51
N LEU A 90 -7.57 -3.27 -9.84
CA LEU A 90 -7.45 -3.01 -8.41
C LEU A 90 -8.21 -4.04 -7.56
N SER A 91 -8.98 -4.96 -8.15
CA SER A 91 -9.66 -6.04 -7.39
C SER A 91 -8.67 -6.97 -6.68
N THR A 92 -7.39 -6.90 -7.05
CA THR A 92 -6.30 -7.59 -6.35
C THR A 92 -6.04 -7.06 -4.95
N LEU A 93 -6.35 -5.79 -4.69
CA LEU A 93 -6.25 -5.20 -3.35
C LEU A 93 -7.25 -5.88 -2.41
N ASP A 94 -8.50 -6.05 -2.85
CA ASP A 94 -9.54 -6.74 -2.08
C ASP A 94 -9.17 -8.21 -1.81
N PHE A 95 -8.55 -8.87 -2.79
CA PHE A 95 -8.05 -10.22 -2.62
C PHE A 95 -6.97 -10.31 -1.55
N VAL A 96 -6.01 -9.39 -1.54
CA VAL A 96 -4.94 -9.35 -0.53
C VAL A 96 -5.51 -9.10 0.86
N LEU A 97 -6.40 -8.13 1.00
CA LEU A 97 -7.00 -7.77 2.30
C LEU A 97 -7.96 -8.83 2.85
N GLY A 98 -8.57 -9.64 1.98
CA GLY A 98 -9.57 -10.65 2.35
C GLY A 98 -9.06 -12.09 2.42
N ASN A 99 -7.78 -12.34 2.15
CA ASN A 99 -7.24 -13.69 2.06
C ASN A 99 -5.88 -13.82 2.74
N ASP A 100 -5.86 -14.51 3.88
CA ASP A 100 -4.63 -14.78 4.64
C ASP A 100 -3.76 -15.89 4.02
N ASN A 101 -4.30 -16.67 3.08
CA ASN A 101 -3.64 -17.85 2.53
C ASN A 101 -3.12 -17.60 1.10
N ILE A 102 -2.23 -16.63 0.98
CA ILE A 102 -1.58 -16.26 -0.28
C ILE A 102 -0.26 -17.03 -0.43
N GLY A 103 -0.08 -17.69 -1.58
CA GLY A 103 1.12 -18.48 -1.87
C GLY A 103 2.39 -17.64 -1.94
N LEU A 104 3.52 -18.25 -1.58
CA LEU A 104 4.83 -17.60 -1.60
C LEU A 104 5.40 -17.48 -3.02
N PHE A 105 5.88 -16.29 -3.36
CA PHE A 105 6.68 -16.05 -4.55
C PHE A 105 8.06 -16.68 -4.35
N ASN A 106 8.36 -17.67 -5.18
CA ASN A 106 9.60 -18.43 -5.09
C ASN A 106 10.47 -18.16 -6.31
N LEU A 107 11.66 -17.60 -6.08
CA LEU A 107 12.64 -17.31 -7.14
C LEU A 107 13.17 -18.55 -7.88
N LYS A 108 12.91 -19.75 -7.37
CA LYS A 108 13.19 -21.00 -8.09
C LYS A 108 12.23 -21.23 -9.25
N ASN A 109 11.02 -20.69 -9.16
CA ASN A 109 9.93 -20.91 -10.12
C ASN A 109 9.59 -19.66 -10.92
N HIS A 110 10.02 -18.48 -10.47
CA HIS A 110 9.67 -17.19 -11.04
C HIS A 110 10.90 -16.28 -11.11
N ASP A 111 10.97 -15.49 -12.19
CA ASP A 111 11.97 -14.45 -12.37
C ASP A 111 11.40 -13.08 -11.96
N PHE A 112 12.24 -12.18 -11.43
CA PHE A 112 11.80 -10.82 -11.08
C PHE A 112 11.26 -10.04 -12.28
N GLY A 113 11.73 -10.34 -13.50
CA GLY A 113 11.23 -9.78 -14.74
C GLY A 113 9.78 -10.16 -15.08
N GLU A 114 9.21 -11.16 -14.41
CA GLU A 114 7.80 -11.54 -14.53
C GLU A 114 6.88 -10.66 -13.69
N ILE A 115 7.42 -9.92 -12.72
CA ILE A 115 6.64 -9.02 -11.87
C ILE A 115 6.16 -7.83 -12.70
N LYS A 116 4.85 -7.57 -12.63
CA LYS A 116 4.22 -6.39 -13.23
C LYS A 116 4.13 -5.25 -12.22
N SER A 117 3.75 -5.55 -10.98
CA SER A 117 3.56 -4.57 -9.92
C SER A 117 3.66 -5.20 -8.54
N LEU A 118 3.85 -4.36 -7.53
CA LEU A 118 3.87 -4.76 -6.12
C LEU A 118 2.67 -4.17 -5.40
N ILE A 119 2.09 -4.96 -4.49
CA ILE A 119 1.16 -4.49 -3.46
C ILE A 119 1.94 -4.49 -2.15
N ILE A 120 1.86 -3.39 -1.41
CA ILE A 120 2.50 -3.23 -0.11
C ILE A 120 1.38 -3.00 0.89
N GLU A 121 1.21 -3.96 1.77
CA GLU A 121 0.27 -3.91 2.87
C GLU A 121 1.01 -3.46 4.13
N ILE A 122 0.47 -2.44 4.79
CA ILE A 122 0.98 -1.89 6.04
C ILE A 122 -0.17 -1.98 7.04
N GLY A 123 0.03 -2.74 8.12
CA GLY A 123 -0.99 -2.97 9.13
C GLY A 123 -0.39 -3.04 10.52
N ASN A 124 -1.20 -2.89 11.55
CA ASN A 124 -0.84 -3.10 12.95
C ASN A 124 -1.66 -4.24 13.57
N ASN A 125 -1.44 -4.55 14.84
CA ASN A 125 -2.16 -5.66 15.51
C ASN A 125 -3.67 -5.40 15.69
N GLU A 126 -4.14 -4.17 15.52
CA GLU A 126 -5.55 -3.77 15.67
C GLU A 126 -6.27 -3.54 14.33
N ARG A 127 -5.53 -3.15 13.28
CA ARG A 127 -6.04 -2.71 11.97
C ARG A 127 -5.02 -2.87 10.85
#